data_AF-A0A941SJ89-F1
#
_entry.id   AF-A0A941SJ89-F1
#
_cell.length_a   1.000
_cell.length_b   1.000
_cell.length_c   1.000
_cell.angle_alpha   90.00
_cell.angle_beta   90.00
_cell.angle_gamma   90.00
#
_symmetry.space_group_name_H-M   'P 1'
#
loop_
_entity.id
_entity.type
_entity.pdbx_description
1 polymer ?
#
loop_
_entity_poly.entity_id
_entity_poly.type
_entity_poly.pdbx_seq_one_letter_code
_entity_poly.pdbx_strand_id
1 'polypeptide(L)'
;MAAAPAAASTSGAALVPKTSGQDKTLEEKKKQADEAAAAKKKADEEKMARAQADNCARARQSMLQLQSGVRIATVNDKGERVFMDDSARAAETQRVQGIIGSDCH
;
A
#
# COMPACT_ATOMS: atom_id res chain seq x y z
N MET A 1 -4.98 -21.21 60.98
CA MET A 1 -4.23 -20.20 61.76
C MET A 1 -3.04 -20.88 62.41
N ALA A 2 -1.81 -20.52 62.00
CA ALA A 2 -0.51 -20.76 62.63
C ALA A 2 0.55 -20.53 61.54
N ALA A 3 1.70 -19.87 61.69
CA ALA A 3 2.29 -19.02 62.72
C ALA A 3 3.46 -18.28 62.01
N ALA A 4 3.74 -17.03 62.34
CA ALA A 4 5.07 -16.40 62.15
C ALA A 4 6.00 -16.92 63.27
N PRO A 5 7.35 -16.77 63.28
CA PRO A 5 8.11 -15.63 62.73
C PRO A 5 9.58 -15.88 62.26
N ALA A 6 10.25 -14.77 61.94
CA ALA A 6 11.65 -14.45 62.25
C ALA A 6 12.78 -14.67 61.21
N ALA A 7 13.33 -13.50 60.82
CA ALA A 7 14.74 -13.11 60.93
C ALA A 7 15.72 -13.32 59.75
N ALA A 8 16.25 -12.15 59.35
CA ALA A 8 17.66 -11.82 59.12
C ALA A 8 18.31 -12.10 57.76
N SER A 9 18.56 -10.98 57.07
CA SER A 9 19.86 -10.53 56.55
C SER A 9 20.62 -11.42 55.58
N THR A 10 20.71 -10.97 54.34
CA THR A 10 21.92 -11.08 53.49
C THR A 10 21.87 -9.87 52.54
N SER A 11 22.66 -8.86 52.88
CA SER A 11 23.89 -8.52 52.16
C SER A 11 23.62 -8.04 50.74
N GLY A 12 23.87 -6.74 50.53
CA GLY A 12 23.82 -6.13 49.21
C GLY A 12 24.61 -6.94 48.18
N ALA A 13 23.95 -7.26 47.09
CA ALA A 13 24.60 -7.61 45.85
C ALA A 13 24.10 -6.62 44.81
N ALA A 14 24.94 -5.60 44.62
CA ALA A 14 25.14 -4.83 43.41
C ALA A 14 24.14 -5.07 42.28
N LEU A 15 23.44 -3.98 41.94
CA LEU A 15 23.17 -3.54 40.57
C LEU A 15 23.96 -4.37 39.54
N VAL A 16 23.31 -5.38 38.95
CA VAL A 16 23.86 -6.03 37.76
C VAL A 16 23.18 -5.37 36.56
N PRO A 17 23.82 -4.43 35.86
CA PRO A 17 23.30 -3.98 34.58
C PRO A 17 23.58 -5.11 33.57
N LYS A 18 22.70 -6.11 33.50
CA LYS A 18 22.71 -7.13 32.43
C LYS A 18 22.04 -6.62 31.14
N THR A 19 22.03 -5.30 30.89
CA THR A 19 21.30 -4.71 29.76
C THR A 19 22.17 -4.45 28.52
N SER A 20 23.48 -4.22 28.70
CA SER A 20 24.36 -3.70 27.63
C SER A 20 24.58 -4.60 26.40
N GLY A 21 24.51 -5.93 26.54
CA GLY A 21 24.63 -6.86 25.40
C GLY A 21 23.32 -7.07 24.63
N GLN A 22 22.18 -6.93 25.32
CA GLN A 22 20.85 -7.02 24.71
C GLN A 22 20.50 -5.72 23.98
N ASP A 23 20.93 -4.57 24.50
CA ASP A 23 20.73 -3.27 23.87
C ASP A 23 21.42 -3.19 22.48
N LYS A 24 22.68 -3.66 22.36
CA LYS A 24 23.39 -3.70 21.06
C LYS A 24 22.69 -4.58 20.02
N THR A 25 22.24 -5.77 20.42
CA THR A 25 21.55 -6.70 19.50
C THR A 25 20.18 -6.14 19.08
N LEU A 26 19.50 -5.41 19.97
CA LEU A 26 18.24 -4.73 19.67
C LEU A 26 18.45 -3.53 18.74
N GLU A 27 19.52 -2.76 18.90
CA GLU A 27 19.86 -1.65 17.99
C GLU A 27 20.18 -2.16 16.57
N GLU A 28 20.97 -3.24 16.43
CA GLU A 28 21.26 -3.83 15.12
C GLU A 28 19.99 -4.38 14.43
N LYS A 29 19.12 -5.06 15.19
CA LYS A 29 17.82 -5.54 14.67
C LYS A 29 16.90 -4.40 14.25
N LYS A 30 16.86 -3.29 15.01
CA LYS A 30 16.11 -2.09 14.64
C LYS A 30 16.65 -1.49 13.35
N LYS A 31 17.97 -1.31 13.23
CA LYS A 31 18.60 -0.75 12.04
C LYS A 31 18.31 -1.59 10.78
N GLN A 32 18.39 -2.92 10.89
CA GLN A 32 18.04 -3.83 9.80
C GLN A 32 16.54 -3.76 9.43
N ALA A 33 15.66 -3.61 10.42
CA ALA A 33 14.23 -3.45 10.18
C ALA A 33 13.90 -2.11 9.50
N ASP A 34 14.55 -1.02 9.91
CA ASP A 34 14.41 0.30 9.29
C ASP A 34 14.92 0.30 7.83
N GLU A 35 16.08 -0.30 7.56
CA GLU A 35 16.61 -0.45 6.19
C GLU A 35 15.67 -1.30 5.31
N ALA A 36 15.14 -2.41 5.85
CA ALA A 36 14.17 -3.23 5.13
C ALA A 36 12.84 -2.49 4.89
N ALA A 37 12.37 -1.69 5.85
CA ALA A 37 11.17 -0.88 5.69
C ALA A 37 11.36 0.24 4.65
N ALA A 38 12.53 0.89 4.65
CA ALA A 38 12.88 1.90 3.66
C ALA A 38 13.00 1.30 2.25
N ALA A 39 13.61 0.12 2.11
CA ALA A 39 13.69 -0.59 0.84
C ALA A 39 12.30 -1.01 0.32
N LYS A 40 11.42 -1.50 1.20
CA LYS A 40 10.03 -1.82 0.84
C LYS A 40 9.25 -0.58 0.40
N LYS A 41 9.33 0.52 1.16
CA LYS A 41 8.69 1.80 0.79
C LYS A 41 9.10 2.27 -0.59
N LYS A 42 10.40 2.28 -0.89
CA LYS A 42 10.90 2.64 -2.24
C LYS A 42 10.37 1.72 -3.32
N ALA A 43 10.38 0.40 -3.09
CA ALA A 43 9.86 -0.57 -4.06
C ALA A 43 8.35 -0.40 -4.29
N ASP A 44 7.58 -0.07 -3.25
CA ASP A 44 6.14 0.16 -3.37
C ASP A 44 5.83 1.50 -4.05
N GLU A 45 6.58 2.56 -3.75
CA GLU A 45 6.49 3.85 -4.45
C GLU A 45 6.79 3.69 -5.95
N GLU A 46 7.85 2.95 -6.32
CA GLU A 46 8.16 2.67 -7.72
C GLU A 46 7.06 1.86 -8.42
N LYS A 47 6.46 0.88 -7.74
CA LYS A 47 5.32 0.12 -8.29
C LYS A 47 4.11 1.00 -8.51
N MET A 48 3.80 1.87 -7.54
CA MET A 48 2.68 2.80 -7.64
C MET A 48 2.90 3.80 -8.77
N ALA A 49 4.10 4.35 -8.90
CA ALA A 49 4.44 5.26 -9.99
C ALA A 49 4.32 4.59 -11.37
N ARG A 50 4.79 3.35 -11.50
CA ARG A 50 4.61 2.55 -12.74
C ARG A 50 3.13 2.30 -13.04
N ALA A 51 2.36 1.90 -12.03
CA ALA A 51 0.93 1.65 -12.18
C ALA A 51 0.17 2.92 -12.61
N GLN A 52 0.50 4.07 -12.01
CA GLN A 52 -0.06 5.37 -12.40
C GLN A 52 0.27 5.73 -13.84
N ALA A 53 1.54 5.59 -14.25
CA ALA A 53 1.95 5.85 -15.62
C ALA A 53 1.22 4.96 -16.64
N ASP A 54 1.10 3.66 -16.35
CA ASP A 54 0.37 2.72 -17.20
C ASP A 54 -1.14 3.03 -17.27
N ASN A 55 -1.74 3.37 -16.12
CA ASN A 55 -3.14 3.75 -16.06
C ASN A 55 -3.40 5.03 -16.84
N CYS A 56 -2.52 6.03 -16.72
CA CYS A 56 -2.59 7.26 -17.48
C CYS A 56 -2.54 6.98 -18.99
N ALA A 57 -1.60 6.16 -19.44
CA ALA A 57 -1.48 5.78 -20.85
C ALA A 57 -2.76 5.09 -21.36
N ARG A 58 -3.29 4.12 -20.61
CA ARG A 58 -4.54 3.43 -20.95
C ARG A 58 -5.74 4.37 -20.96
N ALA A 59 -5.87 5.23 -19.95
CA ALA A 59 -6.98 6.16 -19.85
C ALA A 59 -7.00 7.17 -21.01
N ARG A 60 -5.82 7.68 -21.42
CA ARG A 60 -5.70 8.54 -22.61
C ARG A 60 -6.12 7.80 -23.90
N GLN A 61 -5.72 6.54 -24.07
CA GLN A 61 -6.12 5.74 -25.23
C GLN A 61 -7.65 5.49 -25.25
N SER A 62 -8.24 5.13 -24.11
CA SER A 62 -9.69 4.97 -23.99
C SER A 62 -10.43 6.26 -24.32
N MET A 63 -9.92 7.42 -23.84
CA MET A 63 -10.52 8.72 -24.15
C MET A 63 -10.55 8.99 -25.66
N LEU A 64 -9.45 8.71 -26.37
CA LEU A 64 -9.40 8.87 -27.81
C LEU A 64 -10.42 7.98 -28.53
N GLN A 65 -10.58 6.74 -28.08
CA GLN A 65 -11.59 5.83 -28.65
C GLN A 65 -13.01 6.36 -28.43
N LEU A 66 -13.32 6.84 -27.23
CA LEU A 66 -14.63 7.42 -26.90
C LEU A 66 -14.94 8.67 -27.73
N GLN A 67 -13.93 9.48 -28.04
CA GLN A 67 -14.07 10.71 -28.83
C GLN A 67 -14.00 10.51 -30.34
N SER A 68 -13.49 9.37 -30.82
CA SER A 68 -13.27 9.12 -32.25
C SER A 68 -14.54 8.99 -33.11
N GLY A 69 -15.73 8.94 -32.48
CA GLY A 69 -17.00 8.76 -33.19
C GLY A 69 -17.25 7.34 -33.70
N VAL A 70 -16.33 6.40 -33.46
CA VAL A 70 -16.54 4.98 -33.82
C VAL A 70 -17.60 4.34 -32.93
N ARG A 71 -18.35 3.39 -33.49
CA ARG A 71 -19.25 2.53 -32.70
C ARG A 71 -18.41 1.55 -31.88
N ILE A 72 -18.60 1.60 -30.56
CA ILE A 72 -17.94 0.72 -29.60
C ILE A 72 -18.93 -0.38 -29.25
N ALA A 73 -18.54 -1.63 -29.45
CA ALA A 73 -19.31 -2.78 -29.01
C ALA A 73 -18.77 -3.28 -27.66
N THR A 74 -19.64 -3.43 -26.69
CA THR A 74 -19.37 -4.04 -25.39
C THR A 74 -20.13 -5.35 -25.26
N VAL A 75 -19.76 -6.16 -24.28
CA VAL A 75 -20.48 -7.40 -23.96
C VAL A 75 -21.26 -7.14 -22.68
N ASN A 76 -22.56 -7.41 -22.70
CA ASN A 76 -23.41 -7.28 -21.52
C ASN A 76 -23.29 -8.52 -20.60
N ASP A 77 -23.97 -8.49 -19.44
CA ASP A 77 -23.94 -9.59 -18.46
C ASP A 77 -24.50 -10.92 -19.00
N LYS A 78 -25.23 -10.88 -20.12
CA LYS A 78 -25.79 -12.05 -20.80
C LYS A 78 -24.85 -12.61 -21.88
N GLY A 79 -23.69 -12.01 -22.07
CA GLY A 79 -22.73 -12.41 -23.11
C GLY A 79 -23.06 -11.88 -24.51
N GLU A 80 -24.07 -11.02 -24.65
CA GLU A 80 -24.47 -10.46 -25.94
C GLU A 80 -23.63 -9.22 -26.26
N ARG A 81 -23.28 -9.05 -27.55
CA ARG A 81 -22.64 -7.83 -28.02
C ARG A 81 -23.69 -6.73 -28.14
N VAL A 82 -23.51 -5.66 -27.39
CA VAL A 82 -24.33 -4.45 -27.43
C VAL A 82 -23.46 -3.27 -27.86
N PHE A 83 -24.03 -2.30 -28.55
CA PHE A 83 -23.31 -1.06 -28.86
C PHE A 83 -23.47 -0.09 -27.71
N MET A 84 -22.39 0.61 -27.37
CA MET A 84 -22.44 1.74 -26.46
C MET A 84 -23.32 2.85 -27.04
N ASP A 85 -24.41 3.14 -26.34
CA ASP A 85 -25.24 4.31 -26.61
C ASP A 85 -24.58 5.61 -26.11
N ASP A 86 -25.23 6.73 -26.39
CA ASP A 86 -24.70 8.05 -26.03
C ASP A 86 -24.64 8.28 -24.51
N SER A 87 -25.56 7.67 -23.75
CA SER A 87 -25.58 7.77 -22.29
C SER A 87 -24.40 7.00 -21.69
N ALA A 88 -24.18 5.77 -22.14
CA ALA A 88 -23.04 4.95 -21.77
C ALA A 88 -21.72 5.60 -22.17
N ARG A 89 -21.65 6.22 -23.36
CA ARG A 89 -20.47 6.99 -23.80
C ARG A 89 -20.18 8.18 -22.91
N ALA A 90 -21.19 8.95 -22.52
CA ALA A 90 -21.03 10.08 -21.63
C ALA A 90 -20.54 9.65 -20.23
N ALA A 91 -21.16 8.60 -19.67
CA ALA A 91 -20.77 8.06 -18.36
C ALA A 91 -19.32 7.54 -18.37
N GLU A 92 -18.95 6.78 -19.41
CA GLU A 92 -17.60 6.24 -19.55
C GLU A 92 -16.56 7.35 -19.79
N THR A 93 -16.93 8.39 -20.54
CA THR A 93 -16.08 9.58 -20.72
C THR A 93 -15.79 10.26 -19.40
N GLN A 94 -16.80 10.47 -18.55
CA GLN A 94 -16.61 11.06 -17.22
C GLN A 94 -15.71 10.19 -16.33
N ARG A 95 -15.92 8.87 -16.35
CA ARG A 95 -15.09 7.92 -15.60
C ARG A 95 -13.62 8.00 -16.03
N VAL A 96 -13.36 7.98 -17.33
CA VAL A 96 -12.00 8.06 -17.88
C VAL A 96 -11.38 9.43 -17.62
N GLN A 97 -12.13 10.53 -17.66
CA GLN A 97 -11.64 11.86 -17.25
C GLN A 97 -11.19 11.87 -15.79
N GLY A 98 -11.94 11.24 -14.90
CA GLY A 98 -11.56 11.11 -13.48
C GLY A 98 -10.24 10.37 -13.30
N ILE A 99 -10.03 9.27 -14.03
CA ILE A 99 -8.77 8.49 -13.98
C ILE A 99 -7.60 9.30 -14.55
N ILE A 100 -7.79 10.01 -15.67
CA ILE A 100 -6.77 10.93 -16.18
C ILE A 100 -6.44 11.99 -15.12
N GLY A 101 -7.46 12.53 -14.46
CA GLY A 101 -7.32 13.52 -13.42
C GLY A 101 -6.64 13.03 -12.13
N SER A 102 -6.52 11.71 -11.89
CA SER A 102 -5.84 11.15 -10.72
C SER A 102 -4.48 10.53 -11.03
N ASP A 103 -4.34 9.94 -12.23
CA ASP A 103 -3.21 9.08 -12.57
C ASP A 103 -2.25 9.75 -13.56
N CYS A 104 -2.62 10.88 -14.19
CA CYS A 104 -1.78 11.64 -15.13
C CYS A 104 -1.21 12.93 -14.52
N HIS A 105 -0.42 12.82 -13.45
CA HIS A 105 0.30 13.94 -12.82
C HIS A 105 1.80 13.88 -13.07
#